data_AF-A0A920SXS4-F1
#
_entry.id   AF-A0A920SXS4-F1
#
_cell.length_a   1.000
_cell.length_b   1.000
_cell.length_c   1.000
_cell.angle_alpha   90.00
_cell.angle_beta   90.00
_cell.angle_gamma   90.00
#
_symmetry.space_group_name_H-M   'P 1'
#
loop_
_entity.id
_entity.type
_entity.pdbx_description
1 polymer ?
#
loop_
_entity_poly.entity_id
_entity_poly.type
_entity_poly.pdbx_seq_one_letter_code
_entity_poly.pdbx_strand_id
1 'polypeptide(L)'
;MVMSEPVASRREMATQFGADLLHDPREGDLQEFIKDHNGGNGANIAAEAVGQPNLVAKCFEVVRPRGQVLMIGVNPEGAALPVDMYDIHYREITLKGAFGRGDVFARTPAEIDTLNLDGVISDRYVLQDVPPSNY
;
A
#
# COMPACT_ATOMS: atom_id res chain seq x y z
N MET A 1 -1.58 9.05 -8.64
CA MET A 1 -1.60 8.02 -7.57
C MET A 1 -2.03 8.64 -6.25
N VAL A 2 -2.82 7.94 -5.44
CA VAL A 2 -3.21 8.40 -4.08
C VAL A 2 -2.36 7.67 -3.04
N MET A 3 -1.81 8.39 -2.06
CA MET A 3 -1.16 7.82 -0.87
C MET A 3 -2.00 8.11 0.37
N SER A 4 -2.39 7.07 1.11
CA SER A 4 -3.08 7.20 2.40
C SER A 4 -2.16 6.75 3.53
N GLU A 5 -1.62 7.69 4.30
CA GLU A 5 -0.57 7.44 5.30
C GLU A 5 -0.73 8.42 6.47
N PRO A 6 -0.87 7.95 7.73
CA PRO A 6 -1.06 8.81 8.88
C PRO A 6 0.20 9.60 9.30
N VAL A 7 1.41 9.12 8.99
CA VAL A 7 2.64 9.83 9.35
C VAL A 7 2.96 10.87 8.28
N ALA A 8 2.83 12.16 8.63
CA ALA A 8 2.98 13.27 7.69
C ALA A 8 4.28 13.21 6.87
N SER A 9 5.43 12.95 7.51
CA SER A 9 6.72 12.86 6.79
C SER A 9 6.78 11.72 5.79
N ARG A 10 6.19 10.56 6.10
CA ARG A 10 6.09 9.41 5.17
C ARG A 10 5.12 9.71 4.03
N ARG A 11 3.99 10.37 4.34
CA ARG A 11 3.01 10.79 3.36
C ARG A 11 3.60 11.80 2.37
N GLU A 12 4.33 12.80 2.85
CA GLU A 12 5.02 13.79 2.01
C GLU A 12 6.09 13.14 1.13
N MET A 13 6.87 12.21 1.68
CA MET A 13 7.88 11.45 0.93
C MET A 13 7.29 10.69 -0.27
N ALA A 14 6.02 10.26 -0.19
CA ALA A 14 5.36 9.55 -1.30
C ALA A 14 5.33 10.35 -2.61
N THR A 15 5.39 11.68 -2.56
CA THR A 15 5.48 12.54 -3.75
C THR A 15 6.73 12.27 -4.59
N GLN A 16 7.84 11.89 -3.94
CA GLN A 16 9.09 11.49 -4.62
C GLN A 16 8.90 10.22 -5.48
N PHE A 17 7.90 9.41 -5.15
CA PHE A 17 7.53 8.19 -5.85
C PHE A 17 6.29 8.34 -6.74
N GLY A 18 5.90 9.58 -7.05
CA GLY A 18 4.82 9.88 -7.99
C GLY A 18 3.41 9.87 -7.40
N ALA A 19 3.26 10.00 -6.07
CA ALA A 19 1.96 10.29 -5.47
C ALA A 19 1.53 11.73 -5.81
N ASP A 20 0.38 11.88 -6.47
CA ASP A 20 -0.20 13.18 -6.83
C ASP A 20 -1.15 13.70 -5.74
N LEU A 21 -1.74 12.77 -4.99
CA LEU A 21 -2.77 13.05 -3.99
C LEU A 21 -2.36 12.40 -2.67
N LEU A 22 -2.36 13.20 -1.61
CA LEU A 22 -1.97 12.79 -0.27
C LEU A 22 -3.18 12.84 0.65
N HIS A 23 -3.46 11.72 1.31
CA HIS A 23 -4.59 11.55 2.21
C HIS A 23 -4.10 11.23 3.63
N ASP A 24 -4.58 11.99 4.61
CA ASP A 24 -4.48 11.63 6.03
C ASP A 24 -5.70 10.81 6.44
N PRO A 25 -5.57 9.51 6.73
CA PRO A 25 -6.71 8.70 7.16
C PRO A 25 -7.30 9.12 8.52
N ARG A 26 -6.68 10.08 9.22
CA ARG A 26 -7.20 10.66 10.46
C ARG A 26 -8.07 11.89 10.23
N GLU A 27 -7.99 12.49 9.04
CA GLU A 27 -8.70 13.73 8.70
C GLU A 27 -9.94 13.50 7.81
N GLY A 28 -10.10 12.29 7.25
CA GLY A 28 -11.24 11.96 6.41
C GLY A 28 -11.32 10.49 6.03
N ASP A 29 -12.44 10.13 5.39
CA ASP A 29 -12.63 8.81 4.80
C ASP A 29 -12.00 8.74 3.39
N LEU A 30 -11.27 7.65 3.14
CA LEU A 30 -10.54 7.45 1.90
C LEU A 30 -11.46 7.30 0.67
N GLN A 31 -12.65 6.71 0.83
CA GLN A 31 -13.58 6.51 -0.27
C GLN A 31 -14.14 7.85 -0.74
N GLU A 32 -14.55 8.71 0.19
CA GLU A 32 -14.98 10.08 -0.13
C GLU A 32 -13.82 10.90 -0.72
N PHE A 33 -12.61 10.79 -0.17
CA PHE A 33 -11.43 11.45 -0.74
C PHE A 33 -11.18 11.03 -2.20
N ILE A 34 -11.24 9.72 -2.51
CA ILE A 34 -11.07 9.23 -3.89
C ILE A 34 -12.19 9.74 -4.78
N LYS A 35 -13.43 9.70 -4.29
CA LYS A 35 -14.61 10.15 -5.02
C LYS A 35 -14.54 11.62 -5.39
N ASP A 36 -14.11 12.48 -4.49
CA ASP A 36 -13.93 13.92 -4.74
C ASP A 36 -12.91 14.21 -5.85
N HIS A 37 -11.91 13.34 -6.02
CA HIS A 37 -10.84 13.53 -7.00
C HIS A 37 -11.07 12.79 -8.33
N ASN A 38 -11.90 11.74 -8.35
CA ASN A 38 -12.09 10.93 -9.55
C ASN A 38 -13.56 10.69 -9.94
N GLY A 39 -14.49 11.40 -9.32
CA GLY A 39 -15.92 11.30 -9.61
C GLY A 39 -16.57 10.01 -9.10
N GLY A 40 -15.97 9.33 -8.14
CA GLY A 40 -16.48 8.07 -7.56
C GLY A 40 -16.19 6.84 -8.42
N ASN A 41 -15.31 6.95 -9.41
CA ASN A 41 -14.93 5.82 -10.27
C ASN A 41 -14.16 4.71 -9.54
N GLY A 42 -13.69 4.97 -8.32
CA GLY A 42 -12.86 4.06 -7.54
C GLY A 42 -11.44 3.89 -8.12
N ALA A 43 -10.60 3.15 -7.42
CA ALA A 43 -9.22 2.88 -7.83
C ALA A 43 -9.15 1.72 -8.82
N ASN A 44 -8.34 1.84 -9.89
CA ASN A 44 -8.02 0.71 -10.78
C ASN A 44 -7.27 -0.39 -10.03
N ILE A 45 -6.34 0.02 -9.17
CA ILE A 45 -5.50 -0.84 -8.34
C ILE A 45 -5.48 -0.20 -6.94
N ALA A 46 -5.74 -0.98 -5.90
CA ALA A 46 -5.57 -0.61 -4.51
C ALA A 46 -4.52 -1.53 -3.88
N ALA A 47 -3.43 -0.96 -3.38
CA ALA A 47 -2.32 -1.71 -2.79
C ALA A 47 -2.23 -1.45 -1.28
N GLU A 48 -2.22 -2.52 -0.51
CA GLU A 48 -2.13 -2.51 0.95
C GLU A 48 -0.71 -2.92 1.37
N ALA A 49 0.02 -2.04 2.06
CA ALA A 49 1.44 -2.20 2.37
C ALA A 49 1.76 -2.19 3.88
N VAL A 50 0.75 -2.28 4.75
CA VAL A 50 0.87 -2.28 6.22
C VAL A 50 0.74 -3.70 6.79
N GLY A 51 -0.15 -4.53 6.24
CA GLY A 51 -0.38 -5.89 6.70
C GLY A 51 -1.48 -6.00 7.76
N GLN A 52 -2.58 -5.25 7.61
CA GLN A 52 -3.73 -5.32 8.51
C GLN A 52 -5.02 -5.71 7.76
N PRO A 53 -5.79 -6.71 8.24
CA PRO A 53 -6.95 -7.20 7.48
C PRO A 53 -8.02 -6.15 7.19
N ASN A 54 -8.26 -5.23 8.12
CA ASN A 54 -9.21 -4.13 7.93
C ASN A 54 -8.75 -3.12 6.88
N LEU A 55 -7.43 -2.94 6.71
CA LEU A 55 -6.89 -2.09 5.64
C LEU A 55 -6.98 -2.80 4.28
N VAL A 56 -6.81 -4.13 4.26
CA VAL A 56 -7.06 -4.92 3.04
C VAL A 56 -8.54 -4.79 2.66
N ALA A 57 -9.47 -4.90 3.61
CA ALA A 57 -10.90 -4.71 3.37
C ALA A 57 -11.23 -3.30 2.86
N LYS A 58 -10.59 -2.24 3.42
CA LYS A 58 -10.72 -0.87 2.91
C LYS A 58 -10.28 -0.76 1.44
N CYS A 59 -9.27 -1.52 1.00
CA CYS A 59 -8.91 -1.58 -0.42
C CYS A 59 -10.04 -2.12 -1.30
N PHE A 60 -10.82 -3.11 -0.81
CA PHE A 60 -12.01 -3.58 -1.54
C PHE A 60 -13.09 -2.51 -1.62
N GLU A 61 -13.31 -1.71 -0.58
CA GLU A 61 -14.31 -0.63 -0.60
C GLU A 61 -14.01 0.44 -1.67
N VAL A 62 -12.72 0.75 -1.88
CA VAL A 62 -12.31 1.84 -2.78
C VAL A 62 -11.95 1.38 -4.19
N VAL A 63 -11.69 0.10 -4.42
CA VAL A 63 -11.38 -0.42 -5.75
C VAL A 63 -12.62 -0.39 -6.64
N ARG A 64 -12.45 -0.10 -7.92
CA ARG A 64 -13.55 -0.09 -8.89
C ARG A 64 -13.97 -1.51 -9.30
N PRO A 65 -15.16 -1.70 -9.90
CA PRO A 65 -15.49 -2.95 -10.58
C PRO A 65 -14.42 -3.35 -11.58
N ARG A 66 -14.03 -4.62 -11.57
CA ARG A 66 -12.95 -5.23 -12.37
C ARG A 66 -11.56 -4.65 -12.05
N GLY A 67 -11.40 -4.05 -10.88
CA GLY A 67 -10.12 -3.57 -10.38
C GLY A 67 -9.35 -4.64 -9.60
N GLN A 68 -8.17 -4.25 -9.10
CA GLN A 68 -7.25 -5.17 -8.43
C GLN A 68 -6.91 -4.71 -7.03
N VAL A 69 -6.94 -5.63 -6.06
CA VAL A 69 -6.41 -5.43 -4.71
C VAL A 69 -5.10 -6.20 -4.59
N LEU A 70 -4.04 -5.51 -4.15
CA LEU A 70 -2.72 -6.08 -3.94
C LEU A 70 -2.41 -6.12 -2.44
N MET A 71 -2.18 -7.31 -1.89
CA MET A 71 -1.69 -7.51 -0.52
C MET A 71 -0.16 -7.57 -0.56
N ILE A 72 0.49 -6.46 -0.21
CA ILE A 72 1.95 -6.32 -0.14
C ILE A 72 2.41 -6.42 1.32
N GLY A 73 1.64 -5.83 2.24
CA GLY A 73 1.86 -5.94 3.67
C GLY A 73 1.64 -7.37 4.17
N VAL A 74 2.50 -7.81 5.10
CA VAL A 74 2.42 -9.15 5.69
C VAL A 74 1.39 -9.14 6.81
N ASN A 75 0.25 -9.79 6.59
CA ASN A 75 -0.79 -9.95 7.60
C ASN A 75 -0.40 -11.03 8.63
N PRO A 76 -0.90 -10.96 9.88
CA PRO A 76 -0.67 -12.01 10.88
C PRO A 76 -1.14 -13.38 10.40
N GLU A 77 -0.43 -14.43 10.80
CA GLU A 77 -0.84 -15.81 10.52
C GLU A 77 -2.23 -16.09 11.12
N GLY A 78 -3.10 -16.74 10.35
CA GLY A 78 -4.47 -17.06 10.75
C GLY A 78 -5.46 -15.89 10.68
N ALA A 79 -5.04 -14.71 10.24
CA ALA A 79 -5.94 -13.58 10.06
C ALA A 79 -7.01 -13.87 8.99
N ALA A 80 -8.27 -13.57 9.30
CA ALA A 80 -9.37 -13.64 8.35
C ALA A 80 -9.48 -12.32 7.56
N LEU A 81 -9.90 -12.40 6.30
CA LEU A 81 -10.20 -11.24 5.46
C LEU A 81 -11.67 -10.82 5.65
N PRO A 82 -11.97 -9.65 6.27
CA PRO A 82 -13.34 -9.26 6.59
C PRO A 82 -13.99 -8.53 5.40
N VAL A 83 -14.34 -9.27 4.36
CA VAL A 83 -14.94 -8.74 3.11
C VAL A 83 -16.20 -9.51 2.73
N ASP A 84 -17.12 -8.83 2.04
CA ASP A 84 -18.28 -9.48 1.44
C ASP A 84 -17.87 -10.24 0.18
N MET A 85 -17.96 -11.57 0.22
CA MET A 85 -17.65 -12.43 -0.93
C MET A 85 -18.60 -12.20 -2.10
N TYR A 86 -19.88 -11.88 -1.85
CA TYR A 86 -20.82 -11.58 -2.92
C TYR A 86 -20.37 -10.36 -3.72
N ASP A 87 -19.97 -9.31 -3.03
CA ASP A 87 -19.48 -8.08 -3.64
C ASP A 87 -18.20 -8.30 -4.47
N ILE A 88 -17.28 -9.15 -4.00
CA ILE A 88 -16.10 -9.56 -4.79
C ILE A 88 -16.52 -10.20 -6.11
N HIS A 89 -17.49 -11.11 -6.07
CA HIS A 89 -18.01 -11.78 -7.26
C HIS A 89 -18.74 -10.80 -8.19
N TYR A 90 -19.62 -9.98 -7.62
CA TYR A 90 -20.47 -9.05 -8.37
C TYR A 90 -19.65 -7.97 -9.08
N ARG A 91 -18.62 -7.44 -8.40
CA ARG A 91 -17.72 -6.43 -8.96
C ARG A 91 -16.52 -7.03 -9.69
N GLU A 92 -16.43 -8.36 -9.82
CA GLU A 92 -15.34 -9.07 -10.52
C GLU A 92 -13.93 -8.63 -10.06
N ILE A 93 -13.72 -8.48 -8.75
CA ILE A 93 -12.46 -7.97 -8.20
C ILE A 93 -11.40 -9.06 -8.20
N THR A 94 -10.18 -8.70 -8.61
CA THR A 94 -9.02 -9.59 -8.49
C THR A 94 -8.22 -9.27 -7.22
N LEU A 95 -8.02 -10.27 -6.35
CA LEU A 95 -7.09 -10.19 -5.23
C LEU A 95 -5.77 -10.87 -5.59
N LYS A 96 -4.63 -10.22 -5.32
CA LYS A 96 -3.29 -10.83 -5.46
C LYS A 96 -2.46 -10.62 -4.21
N GLY A 97 -1.84 -11.70 -3.73
CA GLY A 97 -0.76 -11.61 -2.74
C GLY A 97 0.58 -11.31 -3.42
N ALA A 98 1.44 -10.58 -2.72
CA ALA A 98 2.84 -10.36 -3.07
C ALA A 98 3.70 -10.67 -1.85
N PHE A 99 4.69 -11.55 -2.02
CA PHE A 99 5.59 -11.92 -0.92
C PHE A 99 7.04 -11.92 -1.38
N GLY A 100 7.87 -11.20 -0.64
CA GLY A 100 9.30 -11.07 -0.92
C GLY A 100 9.56 -10.43 -2.29
N ARG A 101 10.50 -11.02 -3.03
CA ARG A 101 11.09 -10.42 -4.25
C ARG A 101 10.70 -11.09 -5.55
N GLY A 102 10.07 -12.27 -5.52
CA GLY A 102 9.88 -13.08 -6.74
C GLY A 102 11.18 -13.27 -7.53
N ASP A 103 11.13 -13.04 -8.84
CA ASP A 103 12.23 -13.16 -9.79
C ASP A 103 12.87 -11.80 -10.17
N VAL A 104 12.54 -10.71 -9.47
CA VAL A 104 12.87 -9.34 -9.91
C VAL A 104 14.25 -8.85 -9.47
N PHE A 105 14.96 -9.62 -8.64
CA PHE A 105 16.23 -9.18 -8.03
C PHE A 105 17.27 -8.74 -9.05
N ALA A 106 17.40 -9.46 -10.17
CA ALA A 106 18.41 -9.16 -11.19
C ALA A 106 18.20 -7.80 -11.87
N ARG A 107 16.95 -7.33 -12.01
CA ARG A 107 16.62 -6.04 -12.63
C ARG A 107 16.53 -4.89 -11.64
N THR A 108 16.33 -5.20 -10.36
CA THR A 108 16.07 -4.20 -9.31
C THR A 108 17.18 -3.14 -9.17
N PRO A 109 18.49 -3.44 -9.23
CA PRO A 109 19.53 -2.41 -9.10
C PRO A 109 19.41 -1.30 -10.14
N ALA A 110 19.21 -1.66 -11.40
CA ALA A 110 19.07 -0.69 -12.48
C ALA A 110 17.77 0.14 -12.35
N GLU A 111 16.70 -0.45 -11.82
CA GLU A 111 15.45 0.26 -11.55
C GLU A 111 15.56 1.21 -10.35
N ILE A 112 16.21 0.77 -9.27
CA ILE A 112 16.47 1.55 -8.05
C ILE A 112 17.28 2.82 -8.38
N ASP A 113 18.26 2.73 -9.27
CA ASP A 113 19.09 3.88 -9.71
C ASP A 113 18.27 4.99 -10.40
N THR A 114 17.03 4.70 -10.82
CA THR A 114 16.13 5.70 -11.43
C THR A 114 15.24 6.42 -10.41
N LEU A 115 15.21 5.95 -9.16
CA LEU A 115 14.34 6.50 -8.11
C LEU A 115 15.07 7.57 -7.30
N ASN A 116 14.32 8.58 -6.85
CA ASN A 116 14.79 9.47 -5.80
C ASN A 116 14.68 8.76 -4.45
N LEU A 117 15.81 8.49 -3.80
CA LEU A 117 15.88 7.80 -2.50
C LEU A 117 16.31 8.74 -1.37
N ASP A 118 16.36 10.05 -1.62
CA ASP A 118 16.77 11.03 -0.64
C ASP A 118 15.83 11.02 0.57
N GLY A 119 16.40 10.79 1.75
CA GLY A 119 15.66 10.70 3.00
C GLY A 119 14.96 9.36 3.26
N VAL A 120 15.01 8.39 2.32
CA VAL A 120 14.49 7.02 2.55
C VAL A 120 15.29 6.30 3.64
N ILE A 121 16.63 6.48 3.63
CA ILE A 121 17.49 6.03 4.72
C ILE A 121 17.40 7.07 5.83
N SER A 122 16.57 6.80 6.85
CA SER A 122 16.38 7.72 7.98
C SER A 122 17.58 7.76 8.92
N ASP A 123 18.23 6.61 9.11
CA ASP A 123 19.28 6.43 10.10
C ASP A 123 20.35 5.45 9.62
N ARG A 124 21.57 5.59 10.17
CA ARG A 124 22.70 4.69 9.91
C ARG A 124 23.34 4.31 11.24
N TYR A 125 23.45 3.01 11.47
CA TYR A 125 24.01 2.45 12.69
C TYR A 125 25.23 1.61 12.36
N VAL A 126 26.20 1.59 13.26
CA VAL A 126 27.26 0.56 13.23
C VAL A 126 26.70 -0.74 13.79
N LEU A 127 27.23 -1.88 13.32
CA LEU A 127 26.69 -3.21 13.66
C LEU A 127 26.55 -3.45 15.18
N GLN A 128 27.50 -2.95 15.96
CA GLN A 128 27.51 -3.06 17.43
C GLN A 128 26.34 -2.35 18.12
N ASP A 129 25.72 -1.36 17.47
CA ASP A 129 24.58 -0.61 18.00
C ASP A 129 23.23 -1.24 17.61
N VAL A 130 23.24 -2.26 16.74
CA VAL A 130 22.03 -2.97 16.33
C VAL A 130 21.60 -3.89 17.49
N PRO A 131 20.39 -3.70 18.06
CA PRO A 131 19.92 -4.58 19.12
C PRO A 131 19.84 -6.03 18.61
N PRO A 132 20.14 -7.03 19.46
CA PRO A 132 20.06 -8.42 19.07
C PRO A 132 18.65 -8.74 18.54
N SER A 133 18.59 -9.46 17.43
CA SER A 133 17.33 -9.80 16.79
C SER A 133 16.54 -10.80 17.64
N ASN A 134 15.28 -10.48 17.95
CA ASN A 134 14.34 -11.36 18.65
C ASN A 134 13.60 -12.30 17.67
N TYR A 135 14.31 -12.85 16.68
CA TYR A 135 13.74 -13.90 15.81
C TYR A 135 13.90 -15.27 16.47
#